data_AF-A0A937FUI1-F1
#
_entry.id   AF-A0A937FUI1-F1
#
_cell.length_a   1.000
_cell.length_b   1.000
_cell.length_c   1.000
_cell.angle_alpha   90.00
_cell.angle_beta   90.00
_cell.angle_gamma   90.00
#
_symmetry.space_group_name_H-M   'P 1'
#
loop_
_entity.id
_entity.type
_entity.pdbx_description
1 polymer ?
#
loop_
_entity_poly.entity_id
_entity_poly.type
_entity_poly.pdbx_seq_one_letter_code
_entity_poly.pdbx_strand_id
1 'polypeptide(L)'
;MNIKDLQKFLVLFCLALVAVSCGDKDDPEPSLEEVELAVFSEENKVFIPEGLKNASDSEAQAVSAMIESMTSNIGAYSSLFTIPDGATKLASPIEAVNGRMYTNMVTYEWSYQGGSIAYQITEQDNAYFFEIFFKETGGPYYKWFEGTQAKDGKSGSFAMLDIEAASRVEVFTYEYEIRNDGSIYGEYNYPSFGYSFVFEVLADGSGYIESYENDLLQVEYMWSANGSGSWTYYDESGNVSSSGTWTAG
;
A
#
# COMPACT_ATOMS: atom_id res chain seq x y z
N MET A 1 47.67 -32.39 34.68
CA MET A 1 47.60 -31.05 34.06
C MET A 1 47.64 -30.03 35.19
N ASN A 2 48.59 -29.08 35.18
CA ASN A 2 48.76 -28.12 36.27
C ASN A 2 47.60 -27.10 36.25
N ILE A 3 47.13 -26.62 37.42
CA ILE A 3 46.04 -25.64 37.53
C ILE A 3 46.34 -24.37 36.71
N LYS A 4 47.62 -23.99 36.61
CA LYS A 4 48.07 -22.86 35.78
C LYS A 4 47.93 -23.11 34.27
N ASP A 5 47.98 -24.36 33.83
CA ASP A 5 47.80 -24.73 32.42
C ASP A 5 46.32 -24.83 32.07
N LEU A 6 45.47 -25.27 33.02
CA LEU A 6 44.01 -25.26 32.87
C LEU A 6 43.45 -23.83 32.79
N GLN A 7 43.99 -22.87 33.55
CA GLN A 7 43.61 -21.45 33.47
C GLN A 7 43.99 -20.81 32.14
N LYS A 8 45.17 -21.14 31.58
CA LYS A 8 45.57 -20.65 30.24
C LYS A 8 44.70 -21.26 29.14
N PHE A 9 44.29 -22.52 29.30
CA PHE A 9 43.38 -23.17 28.37
C PHE A 9 41.95 -22.59 28.43
N LEU A 10 41.46 -22.25 29.63
CA LEU A 10 40.13 -21.64 29.82
C LEU A 10 40.08 -20.20 29.26
N VAL A 11 41.13 -19.41 29.42
CA VAL A 11 41.19 -18.05 28.87
C VAL A 11 41.30 -18.07 27.34
N LEU A 12 41.99 -19.06 26.75
CA LEU A 12 42.03 -19.22 25.29
C LEU A 12 40.70 -19.73 24.70
N PHE A 13 39.95 -20.54 25.46
CA PHE A 13 38.64 -21.06 25.02
C PHE A 13 37.53 -20.01 25.15
N CYS A 14 37.58 -19.13 26.15
CA CYS A 14 36.63 -18.02 26.29
C CYS A 14 36.83 -16.90 25.24
N LEU A 15 38.04 -16.73 24.68
CA LEU A 15 38.29 -15.79 23.58
C LEU A 15 37.85 -16.32 22.20
N ALA A 16 37.65 -17.64 22.05
CA ALA A 16 37.16 -18.25 20.81
C ALA A 16 35.63 -18.23 20.67
N LEU A 17 34.89 -17.92 21.75
CA LEU A 17 33.42 -17.89 21.77
C LEU A 17 32.82 -16.49 21.52
N VAL A 18 33.65 -15.47 21.24
CA VAL A 18 33.20 -14.09 20.99
C VAL A 18 33.25 -13.71 19.49
N ALA A 19 33.63 -14.65 18.60
CA ALA A 19 33.76 -14.39 17.16
C ALA A 19 32.64 -15.00 16.29
N VAL A 20 31.47 -15.28 16.88
CA VAL A 20 30.21 -15.43 16.13
C VAL A 20 29.24 -14.35 16.61
N SER A 21 29.69 -13.09 16.54
CA SER A 21 28.75 -12.03 16.18
C SER A 21 28.30 -12.38 14.78
N CYS A 22 27.04 -12.76 14.62
CA CYS A 22 26.38 -12.69 13.33
C CYS A 22 26.70 -11.31 12.77
N GLY A 23 27.59 -11.26 11.77
CA GLY A 23 27.56 -10.13 10.87
C GLY A 23 26.20 -10.23 10.22
N ASP A 24 25.33 -9.27 10.54
CA ASP A 24 24.25 -8.92 9.65
C ASP A 24 24.89 -8.79 8.29
N LYS A 25 24.59 -9.76 7.42
CA LYS A 25 24.81 -9.57 6.01
C LYS A 25 23.76 -8.53 5.68
N ASP A 26 24.18 -7.27 5.75
CA ASP A 26 23.47 -6.16 5.16
C ASP A 26 23.27 -6.56 3.70
N ASP A 27 22.11 -7.13 3.40
CA ASP A 27 21.66 -7.22 2.02
C ASP A 27 21.74 -5.79 1.48
N PRO A 28 22.39 -5.59 0.32
CA PRO A 28 22.58 -4.24 -0.21
C PRO A 28 21.19 -3.58 -0.31
N GLU A 29 21.06 -2.38 0.28
CA GLU A 29 19.83 -1.61 0.13
C GLU A 29 19.48 -1.50 -1.36
N PRO A 30 18.20 -1.71 -1.74
CA PRO A 30 17.79 -1.66 -3.13
C PRO A 30 18.09 -0.28 -3.71
N SER A 31 18.46 -0.23 -4.98
CA SER A 31 18.58 1.06 -5.65
C SER A 31 17.20 1.71 -5.79
N LEU A 32 17.11 3.04 -5.76
CA LEU A 32 15.81 3.73 -5.94
C LEU A 32 15.13 3.42 -7.28
N GLU A 33 15.89 2.96 -8.27
CA GLU A 33 15.36 2.52 -9.57
C GLU A 33 14.59 1.20 -9.48
N GLU A 34 14.85 0.40 -8.45
CA GLU A 34 14.24 -0.91 -8.22
C GLU A 34 13.15 -0.88 -7.15
N VAL A 35 12.96 0.28 -6.49
CA VAL A 35 11.95 0.42 -5.44
C VAL A 35 10.56 0.55 -6.07
N GLU A 36 9.70 -0.39 -5.71
CA GLU A 36 8.28 -0.41 -6.07
C GLU A 36 7.41 -0.27 -4.83
N LEU A 37 6.17 0.17 -5.02
CA LEU A 37 5.16 0.18 -3.96
C LEU A 37 4.76 -1.27 -3.63
N ALA A 38 5.02 -1.72 -2.41
CA ALA A 38 4.85 -3.08 -1.93
C ALA A 38 3.40 -3.57 -2.08
N VAL A 39 2.42 -2.68 -1.90
CA VAL A 39 1.00 -3.01 -2.07
C VAL A 39 0.63 -3.39 -3.51
N PHE A 40 1.49 -3.11 -4.49
CA PHE A 40 1.29 -3.52 -5.89
C PHE A 40 1.87 -4.89 -6.21
N SER A 41 2.65 -5.48 -5.31
CA SER A 41 3.26 -6.79 -5.53
C SER A 41 2.22 -7.93 -5.45
N GLU A 42 2.47 -9.00 -6.21
CA GLU A 42 1.61 -10.19 -6.21
C GLU A 42 1.51 -10.87 -4.84
N GLU A 43 2.57 -10.78 -4.02
CA GLU A 43 2.62 -11.36 -2.68
C GLU A 43 1.69 -10.66 -1.68
N ASN A 44 1.36 -9.39 -1.93
CA ASN A 44 0.49 -8.58 -1.08
C ASN A 44 -0.93 -8.45 -1.66
N LYS A 45 -1.30 -9.32 -2.61
CA LYS A 45 -2.68 -9.36 -3.10
C LYS A 45 -3.61 -9.96 -2.06
N VAL A 46 -4.75 -9.29 -1.88
CA VAL A 46 -5.82 -9.78 -1.00
C VAL A 46 -6.40 -11.08 -1.57
N PHE A 47 -6.41 -12.13 -0.75
CA PHE A 47 -7.03 -13.41 -1.08
C PHE A 47 -8.51 -13.44 -0.68
N ILE A 48 -9.37 -13.79 -1.64
CA ILE A 48 -10.81 -13.98 -1.38
C ILE A 48 -11.12 -15.49 -1.29
N PRO A 49 -11.68 -15.97 -0.17
CA PRO A 49 -12.08 -17.37 -0.02
C PRO A 49 -13.03 -17.83 -1.12
N GLU A 50 -12.81 -19.04 -1.65
CA GLU A 50 -13.67 -19.60 -2.71
C GLU A 50 -15.13 -19.77 -2.26
N GLY A 51 -15.36 -20.09 -0.99
CA GLY A 51 -16.73 -20.16 -0.46
C GLY A 51 -17.44 -18.81 -0.43
N LEU A 52 -16.70 -17.69 -0.34
CA LEU A 52 -17.26 -16.34 -0.41
C LEU A 52 -17.61 -15.99 -1.87
N LYS A 53 -16.68 -16.22 -2.80
CA LYS A 53 -16.89 -16.02 -4.25
C LYS A 53 -18.08 -16.80 -4.81
N ASN A 54 -18.26 -18.03 -4.35
CA ASN A 54 -19.28 -18.94 -4.86
C ASN A 54 -20.61 -18.86 -4.09
N ALA A 55 -20.70 -18.02 -3.05
CA ALA A 55 -21.93 -17.85 -2.30
C ALA A 55 -23.04 -17.26 -3.20
N SER A 56 -24.26 -17.79 -3.06
CA SER A 56 -25.43 -17.32 -3.82
C SER A 56 -26.12 -16.10 -3.19
N ASP A 57 -25.71 -15.72 -1.97
CA ASP A 57 -26.27 -14.58 -1.24
C ASP A 57 -25.80 -13.26 -1.86
N SER A 58 -26.71 -12.29 -1.98
CA SER A 58 -26.41 -11.01 -2.62
C SER A 58 -25.36 -10.20 -1.86
N GLU A 59 -25.32 -10.30 -0.53
CA GLU A 59 -24.36 -9.57 0.29
C GLU A 59 -22.97 -10.20 0.18
N ALA A 60 -22.89 -11.52 0.15
CA ALA A 60 -21.64 -12.23 -0.11
C ALA A 60 -21.05 -11.88 -1.48
N GLN A 61 -21.90 -11.75 -2.51
CA GLN A 61 -21.50 -11.31 -3.84
C GLN A 61 -21.04 -9.85 -3.86
N ALA A 62 -21.71 -8.96 -3.10
CA ALA A 62 -21.30 -7.57 -2.95
C ALA A 62 -19.90 -7.46 -2.32
N VAL A 63 -19.65 -8.19 -1.22
CA VAL A 63 -18.32 -8.25 -0.58
C VAL A 63 -17.26 -8.74 -1.55
N SER A 64 -17.53 -9.83 -2.28
CA SER A 64 -16.59 -10.36 -3.28
C SER A 64 -16.26 -9.32 -4.34
N ALA A 65 -17.28 -8.65 -4.90
CA ALA A 65 -17.11 -7.61 -5.91
C ALA A 65 -16.34 -6.39 -5.38
N MET A 66 -16.55 -6.00 -4.12
CA MET A 66 -15.79 -4.92 -3.48
C MET A 66 -14.31 -5.28 -3.39
N ILE A 67 -13.95 -6.49 -2.90
CA ILE A 67 -12.56 -6.91 -2.79
C ILE A 67 -11.89 -7.04 -4.16
N GLU A 68 -12.60 -7.59 -5.15
CA GLU A 68 -12.13 -7.67 -6.53
C GLU A 68 -11.90 -6.28 -7.13
N SER A 69 -12.83 -5.35 -6.92
CA SER A 69 -12.68 -3.97 -7.39
C SER A 69 -11.51 -3.26 -6.71
N MET A 70 -11.31 -3.44 -5.41
CA MET A 70 -10.18 -2.88 -4.67
C MET A 70 -8.85 -3.40 -5.24
N THR A 71 -8.73 -4.73 -5.41
CA THR A 71 -7.54 -5.37 -5.97
C THR A 71 -7.27 -4.94 -7.41
N SER A 72 -8.33 -4.83 -8.22
CA SER A 72 -8.24 -4.37 -9.62
C SER A 72 -7.82 -2.90 -9.71
N ASN A 73 -8.38 -2.03 -8.86
CA ASN A 73 -8.01 -0.61 -8.82
C ASN A 73 -6.55 -0.42 -8.40
N ILE A 74 -6.09 -1.15 -7.37
CA ILE A 74 -4.67 -1.18 -6.96
C ILE A 74 -3.78 -1.59 -8.15
N GLY A 75 -4.15 -2.65 -8.88
CA GLY A 75 -3.43 -3.08 -10.08
C GLY A 75 -3.48 -2.07 -11.24
N ALA A 76 -4.56 -1.32 -11.38
CA ALA A 76 -4.64 -0.25 -12.38
C ALA A 76 -3.70 0.91 -12.03
N TYR A 77 -3.64 1.29 -10.75
CA TYR A 77 -2.75 2.35 -10.28
C TYR A 77 -1.28 1.94 -10.36
N SER A 78 -0.94 0.67 -10.11
CA SER A 78 0.46 0.19 -10.20
C SER A 78 1.09 0.48 -11.56
N SER A 79 0.31 0.38 -12.64
CA SER A 79 0.76 0.68 -14.00
C SER A 79 1.23 2.12 -14.21
N LEU A 80 0.76 3.07 -13.39
CA LEU A 80 1.20 4.46 -13.44
C LEU A 80 2.61 4.63 -12.86
N PHE A 81 3.02 3.73 -11.95
CA PHE A 81 4.34 3.73 -11.32
C PHE A 81 5.36 2.87 -12.09
N THR A 82 4.94 2.16 -13.14
CA THR A 82 5.84 1.40 -14.00
C THR A 82 6.48 2.31 -15.05
N ILE A 83 7.81 2.41 -15.04
CA ILE A 83 8.57 3.20 -16.02
C ILE A 83 8.58 2.46 -17.36
N PRO A 84 8.05 3.03 -18.46
CA PRO A 84 8.01 2.34 -19.74
C PRO A 84 9.36 2.35 -20.45
N ASP A 85 9.54 1.40 -21.36
CA ASP A 85 10.68 1.37 -22.29
C ASP A 85 10.79 2.70 -23.07
N GLY A 86 12.00 3.26 -23.10
CA GLY A 86 12.27 4.53 -23.78
C GLY A 86 11.96 5.78 -22.95
N ALA A 87 11.56 5.64 -21.68
CA ALA A 87 11.52 6.76 -20.76
C ALA A 87 12.90 7.43 -20.63
N THR A 88 12.90 8.75 -20.58
CA THR A 88 14.12 9.56 -20.45
C THR A 88 14.39 9.84 -18.99
N LYS A 89 15.56 9.42 -18.49
CA LYS A 89 16.00 9.78 -17.15
C LYS A 89 16.39 11.25 -17.09
N LEU A 90 15.89 11.97 -16.09
CA LEU A 90 16.19 13.38 -15.84
C LEU A 90 17.22 13.53 -14.71
N ALA A 91 18.01 14.60 -14.76
CA ALA A 91 19.01 14.92 -13.73
C ALA A 91 18.48 15.86 -12.63
N SER A 92 17.26 16.36 -12.79
CA SER A 92 16.65 17.38 -11.93
C SER A 92 15.23 16.96 -11.54
N PRO A 93 14.69 17.50 -10.43
CA PRO A 93 13.34 17.17 -10.01
C PRO A 93 12.32 17.80 -10.95
N ILE A 94 11.08 17.30 -10.90
CA ILE A 94 9.97 17.96 -11.60
C ILE A 94 9.53 19.19 -10.83
N GLU A 95 9.64 20.35 -11.47
CA GLU A 95 9.09 21.60 -10.95
C GLU A 95 7.57 21.64 -11.17
N ALA A 96 6.82 21.44 -10.09
CA ALA A 96 5.35 21.47 -10.06
C ALA A 96 4.85 21.99 -8.71
N VAL A 97 3.60 22.45 -8.67
CA VAL A 97 2.95 22.83 -7.40
C VAL A 97 2.93 21.60 -6.47
N ASN A 98 3.44 21.78 -5.24
CA ASN A 98 3.64 20.72 -4.24
C ASN A 98 4.60 19.60 -4.63
N GLY A 99 5.33 19.70 -5.75
CA GLY A 99 6.35 18.72 -6.13
C GLY A 99 7.53 18.73 -5.15
N ARG A 100 8.02 17.54 -4.79
CA ARG A 100 9.19 17.43 -3.91
C ARG A 100 10.46 17.86 -4.66
N MET A 101 11.29 18.67 -3.99
CA MET A 101 12.56 19.18 -4.51
C MET A 101 13.72 18.64 -3.67
N TYR A 102 14.07 17.35 -3.84
CA TYR A 102 15.20 16.71 -3.14
C TYR A 102 16.33 16.37 -4.10
N THR A 103 17.53 16.14 -3.54
CA THR A 103 18.71 15.73 -4.31
C THR A 103 18.87 14.22 -4.42
N ASN A 104 18.39 13.45 -3.43
CA ASN A 104 18.41 11.99 -3.47
C ASN A 104 17.10 11.50 -4.13
N MET A 105 17.12 11.41 -5.45
CA MET A 105 15.94 11.07 -6.23
C MET A 105 16.31 10.38 -7.54
N VAL A 106 15.31 9.75 -8.13
CA VAL A 106 15.33 9.29 -9.50
C VAL A 106 14.08 9.81 -10.21
N THR A 107 14.27 10.39 -11.40
CA THR A 107 13.18 11.00 -12.17
C THR A 107 13.22 10.50 -13.61
N TYR A 108 12.06 10.11 -14.13
CA TYR A 108 11.86 9.69 -15.52
C TYR A 108 10.72 10.48 -16.17
N GLU A 109 10.83 10.75 -17.47
CA GLU A 109 9.80 11.40 -18.29
C GLU A 109 9.53 10.58 -19.56
N TRP A 110 8.26 10.46 -19.95
CA TRP A 110 7.86 9.86 -21.23
C TRP A 110 6.63 10.55 -21.82
N SER A 111 6.45 10.38 -23.14
CA SER A 111 5.28 10.91 -23.85
C SER A 111 4.02 10.12 -23.50
N TYR A 112 2.92 10.82 -23.26
CA TYR A 112 1.62 10.22 -22.96
C TYR A 112 0.48 11.07 -23.52
N GLN A 113 -0.39 10.47 -24.35
CA GLN A 113 -1.62 11.10 -24.89
C GLN A 113 -1.47 12.55 -25.42
N GLY A 114 -0.37 12.86 -26.12
CA GLY A 114 -0.13 14.22 -26.62
C GLY A 114 0.32 15.22 -25.56
N GLY A 115 0.78 14.73 -24.41
CA GLY A 115 1.51 15.44 -23.37
C GLY A 115 2.70 14.59 -22.88
N SER A 116 3.05 14.75 -21.61
CA SER A 116 4.10 13.97 -20.93
C SER A 116 3.65 13.54 -19.54
N ILE A 117 4.09 12.35 -19.13
CA ILE A 117 4.08 11.93 -17.74
C ILE A 117 5.53 11.99 -17.25
N ALA A 118 5.71 12.41 -16.00
CA ALA A 118 6.95 12.22 -15.28
C ALA A 118 6.71 11.45 -13.98
N TYR A 119 7.61 10.53 -13.68
CA TYR A 119 7.66 9.80 -12.42
C TYR A 119 8.89 10.24 -11.63
N GLN A 120 8.72 10.45 -10.34
CA GLN A 120 9.79 10.80 -9.43
C GLN A 120 9.69 9.95 -8.17
N ILE A 121 10.80 9.32 -7.79
CA ILE A 121 10.95 8.68 -6.49
C ILE A 121 12.04 9.39 -5.70
N THR A 122 11.73 9.68 -4.44
CA THR A 122 12.68 10.28 -3.49
C THR A 122 12.76 9.44 -2.24
N GLU A 123 13.93 9.45 -1.60
CA GLU A 123 14.15 8.79 -0.33
C GLU A 123 14.44 9.83 0.74
N GLN A 124 13.72 9.72 1.86
CA GLN A 124 13.91 10.60 3.01
C GLN A 124 13.61 9.83 4.29
N ASP A 125 14.54 9.90 5.23
CA ASP A 125 14.46 9.24 6.53
C ASP A 125 14.17 7.73 6.38
N ASN A 126 13.03 7.27 6.91
CA ASN A 126 12.62 5.86 6.88
C ASN A 126 11.55 5.58 5.83
N ALA A 127 11.42 6.42 4.79
CA ALA A 127 10.39 6.26 3.77
C ALA A 127 10.88 6.59 2.35
N TYR A 128 10.22 5.94 1.40
CA TYR A 128 10.22 6.31 -0.01
C TYR A 128 8.98 7.14 -0.33
N PHE A 129 9.12 8.10 -1.23
CA PHE A 129 8.04 8.95 -1.71
C PHE A 129 7.99 8.86 -3.23
N PHE A 130 6.82 8.56 -3.75
CA PHE A 130 6.54 8.37 -5.16
C PHE A 130 5.68 9.54 -5.64
N GLU A 131 5.96 10.10 -6.80
CA GLU A 131 5.19 11.20 -7.37
C GLU A 131 5.03 10.99 -8.87
N ILE A 132 3.83 11.25 -9.36
CA ILE A 132 3.51 11.23 -10.79
C ILE A 132 2.99 12.60 -11.17
N PHE A 133 3.56 13.15 -12.23
CA PHE A 133 3.23 14.44 -12.77
C PHE A 133 2.69 14.30 -14.20
N PHE A 134 1.71 15.11 -14.53
CA PHE A 134 1.15 15.23 -15.86
C PHE A 134 1.43 16.63 -16.43
N LYS A 135 1.74 16.68 -17.72
CA LYS A 135 1.98 17.92 -18.46
C LYS A 135 1.29 17.83 -19.82
N GLU A 136 0.40 18.77 -20.10
CA GLU A 136 -0.13 18.98 -21.44
C GLU A 136 0.94 19.60 -22.36
N THR A 137 0.80 19.42 -23.68
CA THR A 137 1.76 20.01 -24.64
C THR A 137 1.88 21.53 -24.45
N GLY A 138 3.08 21.99 -24.11
CA GLY A 138 3.39 23.41 -23.91
C GLY A 138 2.94 23.99 -22.56
N GLY A 139 2.33 23.17 -21.70
CA GLY A 139 1.93 23.54 -20.33
C GLY A 139 2.99 23.25 -19.27
N PRO A 140 2.75 23.66 -18.01
CA PRO A 140 3.56 23.26 -16.87
C PRO A 140 3.22 21.83 -16.42
N TYR A 141 4.04 21.31 -15.51
CA TYR A 141 3.74 20.06 -14.80
C TYR A 141 2.76 20.29 -13.65
N TYR A 142 1.82 19.35 -13.50
CA TYR A 142 0.90 19.24 -12.37
C TYR A 142 1.14 17.90 -11.68
N LYS A 143 1.22 17.91 -10.35
CA LYS A 143 1.26 16.65 -9.59
C LYS A 143 -0.12 16.00 -9.65
N TRP A 144 -0.17 14.78 -10.14
CA TRP A 144 -1.40 14.02 -10.34
C TRP A 144 -1.56 12.91 -9.30
N PHE A 145 -0.47 12.23 -8.95
CA PHE A 145 -0.43 11.27 -7.86
C PHE A 145 0.76 11.49 -6.94
N GLU A 146 0.59 11.09 -5.70
CA GLU A 146 1.70 10.90 -4.77
C GLU A 146 1.49 9.65 -3.93
N GLY A 147 2.59 9.07 -3.45
CA GLY A 147 2.57 7.94 -2.55
C GLY A 147 3.74 7.98 -1.57
N THR A 148 3.57 7.26 -0.48
CA THR A 148 4.57 7.08 0.57
C THR A 148 4.65 5.61 0.93
N GLN A 149 5.84 5.14 1.29
CA GLN A 149 6.06 3.79 1.78
C GLN A 149 7.18 3.78 2.80
N ALA A 150 6.95 3.15 3.94
CA ALA A 150 8.02 2.85 4.90
C ALA A 150 9.06 1.93 4.25
N LYS A 151 10.35 2.10 4.58
CA LYS A 151 11.44 1.30 3.98
C LYS A 151 11.32 -0.20 4.21
N ASP A 152 10.56 -0.64 5.22
CA ASP A 152 10.26 -2.05 5.45
C ASP A 152 9.13 -2.61 4.56
N GLY A 153 8.51 -1.75 3.73
CA GLY A 153 7.43 -2.11 2.82
C GLY A 153 6.09 -2.39 3.48
N LYS A 154 5.97 -2.22 4.81
CA LYS A 154 4.80 -2.70 5.56
C LYS A 154 3.68 -1.69 5.67
N SER A 155 3.94 -0.43 5.42
CA SER A 155 2.91 0.59 5.48
C SER A 155 3.18 1.68 4.47
N GLY A 156 2.11 2.27 3.97
CA GLY A 156 2.22 3.38 3.06
C GLY A 156 0.87 3.97 2.74
N SER A 157 0.89 4.92 1.82
CA SER A 157 -0.31 5.54 1.30
C SER A 157 -0.11 5.98 -0.13
N PHE A 158 -1.19 6.20 -0.85
CA PHE A 158 -1.15 7.00 -2.07
C PHE A 158 -2.41 7.84 -2.21
N ALA A 159 -2.28 8.96 -2.93
CA ALA A 159 -3.35 9.91 -3.17
C ALA A 159 -3.39 10.29 -4.65
N MET A 160 -4.61 10.41 -5.18
CA MET A 160 -4.87 11.10 -6.45
C MET A 160 -5.25 12.54 -6.14
N LEU A 161 -4.64 13.47 -6.86
CA LEU A 161 -4.84 14.90 -6.66
C LEU A 161 -5.68 15.50 -7.78
N ASP A 162 -6.45 16.54 -7.44
CA ASP A 162 -7.10 17.40 -8.41
C ASP A 162 -6.06 18.32 -9.06
N ILE A 163 -5.77 18.08 -10.33
CA ILE A 163 -4.77 18.84 -11.10
C ILE A 163 -5.23 20.26 -11.46
N GLU A 164 -6.53 20.54 -11.39
CA GLU A 164 -7.10 21.86 -11.66
C GLU A 164 -7.10 22.75 -10.40
N ALA A 165 -6.91 22.14 -9.22
CA ALA A 165 -6.88 22.86 -7.96
C ALA A 165 -5.58 23.68 -7.81
N ALA A 166 -5.73 24.92 -7.35
CA ALA A 166 -4.59 25.82 -7.07
C ALA A 166 -3.74 25.38 -5.85
N SER A 167 -4.24 24.40 -5.09
CA SER A 167 -3.62 23.84 -3.89
C SER A 167 -3.74 22.32 -3.91
N ARG A 168 -3.04 21.64 -2.99
CA ARG A 168 -3.19 20.18 -2.81
C ARG A 168 -4.63 19.86 -2.40
N VAL A 169 -5.37 19.20 -3.28
CA VAL A 169 -6.72 18.69 -3.01
C VAL A 169 -6.74 17.21 -3.39
N GLU A 170 -7.07 16.36 -2.42
CA GLU A 170 -7.18 14.91 -2.62
C GLU A 170 -8.55 14.57 -3.19
N VAL A 171 -8.55 13.89 -4.34
CA VAL A 171 -9.76 13.29 -4.92
C VAL A 171 -10.02 11.92 -4.30
N PHE A 172 -8.93 11.24 -3.98
CA PHE A 172 -8.92 9.87 -3.49
C PHE A 172 -7.65 9.64 -2.68
N THR A 173 -7.75 8.93 -1.56
CA THR A 173 -6.59 8.40 -0.85
C THR A 173 -6.76 6.91 -0.55
N TYR A 174 -5.64 6.22 -0.47
CA TYR A 174 -5.54 4.86 0.01
C TYR A 174 -4.41 4.76 1.01
N GLU A 175 -4.67 4.20 2.17
CA GLU A 175 -3.67 3.83 3.16
C GLU A 175 -3.66 2.32 3.33
N TYR A 176 -2.49 1.74 3.60
CA TYR A 176 -2.37 0.30 3.82
C TYR A 176 -1.36 -0.05 4.90
N GLU A 177 -1.59 -1.21 5.51
CA GLU A 177 -0.66 -1.87 6.42
C GLU A 177 -0.62 -3.38 6.13
N ILE A 178 0.57 -3.93 5.89
CA ILE A 178 0.86 -5.35 5.75
C ILE A 178 1.49 -5.81 7.08
N ARG A 179 0.76 -6.63 7.83
CA ARG A 179 1.16 -7.03 9.18
C ARG A 179 2.01 -8.29 9.16
N ASN A 180 2.73 -8.53 10.26
CA ASN A 180 3.65 -9.65 10.40
C ASN A 180 2.99 -11.04 10.31
N ASP A 181 1.70 -11.12 10.60
CA ASP A 181 0.92 -12.35 10.49
C ASP A 181 0.38 -12.60 9.07
N GLY A 182 0.66 -11.70 8.13
CA GLY A 182 0.18 -11.73 6.76
C GLY A 182 -1.19 -11.09 6.56
N SER A 183 -1.79 -10.48 7.59
CA SER A 183 -3.00 -9.68 7.41
C SER A 183 -2.70 -8.37 6.67
N ILE A 184 -3.68 -7.94 5.88
CA ILE A 184 -3.63 -6.68 5.14
C ILE A 184 -4.80 -5.82 5.60
N TYR A 185 -4.47 -4.64 6.13
CA TYR A 185 -5.42 -3.57 6.40
C TYR A 185 -5.33 -2.54 5.28
N GLY A 186 -6.47 -1.95 4.92
CA GLY A 186 -6.47 -0.76 4.09
C GLY A 186 -7.68 0.13 4.29
N GLU A 187 -7.48 1.40 3.95
CA GLU A 187 -8.50 2.43 4.05
C GLU A 187 -8.54 3.21 2.73
N TYR A 188 -9.71 3.22 2.08
CA TYR A 188 -10.01 4.03 0.91
C TYR A 188 -10.80 5.25 1.35
N ASN A 189 -10.35 6.46 1.00
CA ASN A 189 -11.08 7.68 1.30
C ASN A 189 -11.39 8.46 0.02
N TYR A 190 -12.60 9.00 -0.06
CA TYR A 190 -13.07 9.90 -1.12
C TYR A 190 -13.53 11.21 -0.48
N PRO A 191 -12.59 12.12 -0.13
CA PRO A 191 -12.88 13.30 0.70
C PRO A 191 -13.99 14.18 0.11
N SER A 192 -13.98 14.37 -1.21
CA SER A 192 -14.96 15.19 -1.93
C SER A 192 -16.40 14.66 -1.87
N PHE A 193 -16.58 13.37 -1.55
CA PHE A 193 -17.88 12.72 -1.42
C PHE A 193 -18.22 12.39 0.04
N GLY A 194 -17.31 12.64 0.97
CA GLY A 194 -17.48 12.27 2.38
C GLY A 194 -17.62 10.76 2.56
N TYR A 195 -16.98 9.95 1.72
CA TYR A 195 -17.16 8.50 1.72
C TYR A 195 -15.83 7.78 1.98
N SER A 196 -15.84 6.76 2.83
CA SER A 196 -14.66 5.92 3.05
C SER A 196 -15.02 4.45 3.21
N PHE A 197 -14.03 3.60 2.98
CA PHE A 197 -14.09 2.17 3.26
C PHE A 197 -12.87 1.77 4.07
N VAL A 198 -13.07 0.92 5.05
CA VAL A 198 -12.01 0.26 5.80
C VAL A 198 -12.16 -1.23 5.57
N PHE A 199 -11.05 -1.94 5.38
CA PHE A 199 -11.08 -3.39 5.33
C PHE A 199 -9.87 -3.98 6.01
N GLU A 200 -10.05 -5.22 6.47
CA GLU A 200 -8.97 -6.06 6.92
C GLU A 200 -9.19 -7.47 6.38
N VAL A 201 -8.17 -8.05 5.78
CA VAL A 201 -8.17 -9.46 5.39
C VAL A 201 -7.02 -10.16 6.11
N LEU A 202 -7.37 -11.16 6.91
CA LEU A 202 -6.43 -12.00 7.63
C LEU A 202 -5.75 -13.00 6.69
N ALA A 203 -4.63 -13.57 7.11
CA ALA A 203 -3.87 -14.51 6.30
C ALA A 203 -4.62 -15.81 5.95
N ASP A 204 -5.67 -16.16 6.70
CA ASP A 204 -6.55 -17.29 6.37
C ASP A 204 -7.68 -16.92 5.39
N GLY A 205 -7.69 -15.67 4.93
CA GLY A 205 -8.68 -15.12 4.02
C GLY A 205 -9.99 -14.68 4.70
N SER A 206 -10.13 -14.81 6.02
CA SER A 206 -11.23 -14.17 6.76
C SER A 206 -11.03 -12.66 6.86
N GLY A 207 -12.06 -11.89 7.20
CA GLY A 207 -11.91 -10.44 7.24
C GLY A 207 -13.20 -9.67 7.47
N TYR A 208 -13.07 -8.35 7.30
CA TYR A 208 -14.20 -7.43 7.35
C TYR A 208 -14.06 -6.29 6.33
N ILE A 209 -15.19 -5.67 5.99
CA ILE A 209 -15.28 -4.39 5.28
C ILE A 209 -16.28 -3.53 6.04
N GLU A 210 -15.90 -2.30 6.33
CA GLU A 210 -16.78 -1.25 6.83
C GLU A 210 -16.84 -0.13 5.79
N SER A 211 -18.01 0.48 5.60
CA SER A 211 -18.11 1.72 4.84
C SER A 211 -18.73 2.82 5.66
N TYR A 212 -18.28 4.05 5.42
CA TYR A 212 -18.66 5.22 6.16
C TYR A 212 -19.10 6.33 5.22
N GLU A 213 -20.12 7.08 5.62
CA GLU A 213 -20.53 8.33 4.99
C GLU A 213 -20.50 9.43 6.05
N ASN A 214 -19.68 10.47 5.83
CA ASN A 214 -19.41 11.56 6.76
C ASN A 214 -19.07 11.05 8.17
N ASP A 215 -18.15 10.09 8.25
CA ASP A 215 -17.69 9.40 9.46
C ASP A 215 -18.76 8.56 10.18
N LEU A 216 -19.94 8.36 9.58
CA LEU A 216 -20.99 7.49 10.10
C LEU A 216 -20.92 6.12 9.41
N LEU A 217 -20.73 5.06 10.19
CA LEU A 217 -20.77 3.67 9.71
C LEU A 217 -22.12 3.40 9.02
N GLN A 218 -22.08 2.98 7.76
CA GLN A 218 -23.26 2.69 6.94
C GLN A 218 -23.48 1.17 6.82
N VAL A 219 -22.40 0.43 6.60
CA VAL A 219 -22.44 -1.03 6.51
C VAL A 219 -21.18 -1.65 7.09
N GLU A 220 -21.36 -2.79 7.74
CA GLU A 220 -20.30 -3.68 8.20
C GLU A 220 -20.55 -5.07 7.60
N TYR A 221 -19.52 -5.62 6.97
CA TYR A 221 -19.47 -6.98 6.48
C TYR A 221 -18.36 -7.73 7.22
N MET A 222 -18.63 -8.94 7.68
CA MET A 222 -17.62 -9.83 8.27
C MET A 222 -17.72 -11.21 7.62
N TRP A 223 -16.58 -11.85 7.36
CA TRP A 223 -16.58 -13.22 6.86
C TRP A 223 -15.47 -14.06 7.48
N SER A 224 -15.71 -15.36 7.49
CA SER A 224 -14.77 -16.36 7.98
C SER A 224 -13.97 -16.98 6.82
N ALA A 225 -12.91 -17.73 7.15
CA ALA A 225 -12.02 -18.34 6.18
C ALA A 225 -12.73 -19.34 5.23
N ASN A 226 -13.87 -19.89 5.64
CA ASN A 226 -14.67 -20.76 4.77
C ASN A 226 -15.56 -19.98 3.79
N GLY A 227 -15.70 -18.67 3.96
CA GLY A 227 -16.50 -17.78 3.14
C GLY A 227 -17.93 -17.49 3.65
N SER A 228 -18.35 -18.07 4.77
CA SER A 228 -19.59 -17.69 5.47
C SER A 228 -19.40 -16.40 6.25
N GLY A 229 -20.45 -15.60 6.42
CA GLY A 229 -20.31 -14.30 7.07
C GLY A 229 -21.62 -13.66 7.49
N SER A 230 -21.52 -12.40 7.88
CA SER A 230 -22.62 -11.55 8.35
C SER A 230 -22.51 -10.14 7.82
N TRP A 231 -23.66 -9.46 7.75
CA TRP A 231 -23.75 -8.07 7.37
C TRP A 231 -24.64 -7.31 8.35
N THR A 232 -24.34 -6.03 8.54
CA THR A 232 -25.11 -5.10 9.36
C THR A 232 -25.21 -3.77 8.64
N TYR A 233 -26.42 -3.29 8.38
CA TYR A 233 -26.67 -1.93 7.91
C TYR A 233 -27.06 -1.03 9.07
N TYR A 234 -26.63 0.21 9.00
CA TYR A 234 -26.89 1.23 10.00
C TYR A 234 -27.71 2.37 9.38
N ASP A 235 -28.50 3.06 10.20
CA ASP A 235 -29.22 4.27 9.82
C ASP A 235 -28.39 5.54 10.06
N GLU A 236 -28.89 6.70 9.65
CA GLU A 236 -28.23 8.01 9.85
C GLU A 236 -27.99 8.38 11.33
N SER A 237 -28.61 7.66 12.27
CA SER A 237 -28.40 7.82 13.71
C SER A 237 -27.43 6.79 14.30
N GLY A 238 -26.83 5.94 13.46
CA GLY A 238 -25.92 4.87 13.86
C GLY A 238 -26.62 3.66 14.49
N ASN A 239 -27.94 3.52 14.36
CA ASN A 239 -28.64 2.34 14.84
C ASN A 239 -28.67 1.26 13.76
N VAL A 240 -28.64 -0.01 14.18
CA VAL A 240 -28.84 -1.13 13.26
C VAL A 240 -30.21 -1.03 12.60
N SER A 241 -30.22 -0.83 11.29
CA SER A 241 -31.44 -0.78 10.48
C SER A 241 -31.83 -2.18 9.98
N SER A 242 -30.85 -3.02 9.66
CA SER A 242 -31.03 -4.42 9.31
C SER A 242 -29.73 -5.22 9.44
N SER A 243 -29.84 -6.54 9.55
CA SER A 243 -28.69 -7.44 9.65
C SER A 243 -29.02 -8.84 9.12
N GLY A 244 -28.01 -9.58 8.71
CA GLY A 244 -28.17 -10.96 8.26
C GLY A 244 -26.88 -11.76 8.24
N THR A 245 -26.98 -12.99 7.74
CA THR A 245 -25.87 -13.92 7.60
C THR A 245 -25.97 -14.65 6.28
N TRP A 246 -24.83 -15.02 5.69
CA TRP A 246 -24.77 -15.93 4.56
C TRP A 246 -23.93 -17.17 4.89
N THR A 247 -24.14 -18.23 4.13
CA THR A 247 -23.32 -19.44 4.18
C THR A 247 -22.43 -19.48 2.95
N ALA A 248 -21.22 -20.02 3.12
CA ALA A 248 -20.32 -20.31 2.01
C ALA A 248 -20.98 -21.16 0.91
N GLY A 249 -20.62 -20.88 -0.35
CA GLY A 249 -21.02 -21.65 -1.53
C GLY A 249 -20.21 -22.92 -1.78
#